data_AF-A0A7S2A2V7-F1
#
_entry.id   AF-A0A7S2A2V7-F1
#
_cell.length_a   1.000
_cell.length_b   1.000
_cell.length_c   1.000
_cell.angle_alpha   90.00
_cell.angle_beta   90.00
_cell.angle_gamma   90.00
#
_symmetry.space_group_name_H-M   'P 1'
#
loop_
_entity.id
_entity.type
_entity.pdbx_description
1 polymer ?
#
loop_
_entity_poly.entity_id
_entity_poly.type
_entity_poly.pdbx_seq_one_letter_code
_entity_poly.pdbx_strand_id
1 'polypeptide(L)'
;IPENEQGHLHRCIGYWILKHISNDTVDDVLFILVDQLNRGKRCIEEDNQRIDLAVLNLRAGKKAMSLATFLGAASYLKAGINLLCDGHWERYYDLSLQLYSSYAEAEFCNGHFQEVGRATGIVIKHATLFEDKLRVYSTLIKSLAGESKLQSAIDIGIKVIIDLGV
;
A
#
# COMPACT_ATOMS: atom_id res chain seq x y z
N ILE A 1 18.02 -12.12 -23.45
CA ILE A 1 16.91 -11.21 -23.85
C ILE A 1 17.26 -9.83 -23.29
N PRO A 2 17.29 -8.76 -24.10
CA PRO A 2 17.44 -7.38 -23.61
C PRO A 2 16.43 -7.05 -22.51
N GLU A 3 16.82 -6.23 -21.53
CA GLU A 3 15.99 -5.93 -20.33
C GLU A 3 14.60 -5.38 -20.69
N ASN A 4 14.50 -4.60 -21.78
CA ASN A 4 13.24 -4.05 -22.26
C ASN A 4 12.32 -5.13 -22.88
N GLU A 5 12.88 -6.06 -23.65
CA GLU A 5 12.11 -7.19 -24.22
C GLU A 5 11.56 -8.12 -23.13
N GLN A 6 12.34 -8.33 -22.06
CA GLN A 6 11.89 -9.10 -20.90
C GLN A 6 10.74 -8.39 -20.15
N GLY A 7 10.83 -7.06 -19.98
CA GLY A 7 9.77 -6.26 -19.38
C GLY A 7 8.45 -6.32 -20.17
N HIS A 8 8.53 -6.22 -21.49
CA HIS A 8 7.37 -6.36 -22.38
C HIS A 8 6.72 -7.74 -22.25
N LEU A 9 7.52 -8.82 -22.19
CA LEU A 9 6.99 -10.18 -22.01
C LEU A 9 6.23 -10.32 -20.70
N HIS A 10 6.81 -9.87 -19.58
CA HIS A 10 6.18 -9.89 -18.27
C HIS A 10 4.86 -9.11 -18.25
N ARG A 11 4.83 -7.93 -18.90
CA ARG A 11 3.61 -7.13 -19.08
C ARG A 11 2.54 -7.90 -19.86
N CYS A 12 2.91 -8.47 -21.01
CA CYS A 12 1.99 -9.23 -21.86
C CYS A 12 1.39 -10.43 -21.13
N ILE A 13 2.19 -11.19 -20.38
CA ILE A 13 1.71 -12.33 -19.59
C ILE A 13 0.69 -11.87 -18.55
N GLY A 14 0.99 -10.80 -17.81
CA GLY A 14 0.08 -10.28 -16.79
C GLY A 14 -1.26 -9.83 -17.36
N TYR A 15 -1.27 -9.04 -18.44
CA TYR A 15 -2.53 -8.65 -19.09
C TYR A 15 -3.25 -9.81 -19.77
N TRP A 16 -2.52 -10.79 -20.28
CA TRP A 16 -3.11 -12.01 -20.81
C TRP A 16 -3.85 -12.77 -19.71
N ILE A 17 -3.25 -12.92 -18.52
CA ILE A 17 -3.89 -13.53 -17.35
C ILE A 17 -5.18 -12.77 -17.01
N LEU A 18 -5.11 -11.44 -16.86
CA LEU A 18 -6.28 -10.59 -16.56
C LEU A 18 -7.44 -10.76 -17.54
N LYS A 19 -7.14 -10.93 -18.83
CA LYS A 19 -8.15 -11.08 -19.89
C LYS A 19 -8.85 -12.44 -19.88
N HIS A 20 -8.20 -13.48 -19.35
CA HIS A 20 -8.68 -14.87 -19.46
C HIS A 20 -9.16 -15.47 -18.14
N ILE A 21 -9.06 -14.73 -17.03
CA ILE A 21 -9.61 -15.14 -15.73
C ILE A 21 -10.91 -14.39 -15.44
N SER A 22 -11.86 -15.08 -14.80
CA SER A 22 -13.06 -14.44 -14.28
C SER A 22 -12.71 -13.65 -13.01
N ASN A 23 -13.48 -12.61 -12.70
CA ASN A 23 -13.29 -11.82 -11.47
C ASN A 23 -13.27 -12.69 -10.20
N ASP A 24 -14.04 -13.77 -10.18
CA ASP A 24 -14.15 -14.70 -9.05
C ASP A 24 -12.88 -15.52 -8.81
N THR A 25 -12.03 -15.67 -9.83
CA THR A 25 -10.77 -16.46 -9.75
C THR A 25 -9.52 -15.60 -9.70
N VAL A 26 -9.66 -14.26 -9.77
CA VAL A 26 -8.53 -13.33 -9.72
C VAL A 26 -7.71 -13.53 -8.45
N ASP A 27 -8.36 -13.78 -7.31
CA ASP A 27 -7.65 -13.95 -6.06
C ASP A 27 -6.73 -15.18 -6.06
N ASP A 28 -7.09 -16.27 -6.73
CA ASP A 28 -6.30 -17.51 -6.78
C ASP A 28 -4.97 -17.32 -7.52
N VAL A 29 -4.97 -16.48 -8.54
CA VAL A 29 -3.78 -16.18 -9.36
C VAL A 29 -3.17 -14.82 -9.04
N LEU A 30 -3.69 -14.10 -8.04
CA LEU A 30 -3.38 -12.69 -7.78
C LEU A 30 -1.87 -12.43 -7.62
N PHE A 31 -1.17 -13.27 -6.86
CA PHE A 31 0.27 -13.10 -6.67
C PHE A 31 1.04 -13.32 -7.96
N ILE A 32 0.72 -14.37 -8.73
CA ILE A 32 1.35 -14.64 -10.02
C ILE A 32 1.12 -13.46 -10.97
N LEU A 33 -0.12 -12.98 -11.06
CA LEU A 33 -0.49 -11.85 -11.89
C LEU A 33 0.30 -10.59 -11.52
N VAL A 34 0.27 -10.21 -10.23
CA VAL A 34 0.91 -8.99 -9.73
C VAL A 34 2.43 -9.07 -9.88
N ASP A 35 3.03 -10.23 -9.65
CA ASP A 35 4.47 -10.44 -9.84
C ASP A 35 4.89 -10.26 -11.30
N GLN A 36 4.11 -10.78 -12.26
CA GLN A 36 4.38 -10.58 -13.68
C GLN A 36 4.28 -9.10 -14.04
N LEU A 37 3.19 -8.43 -13.67
CA LEU A 37 3.01 -7.02 -13.99
C LEU A 37 4.04 -6.12 -13.29
N ASN A 38 4.43 -6.41 -12.05
CA ASN A 38 5.46 -5.67 -11.32
C ASN A 38 6.84 -5.80 -11.97
N ARG A 39 7.17 -6.96 -12.55
CA ARG A 39 8.41 -7.15 -13.34
C ARG A 39 8.36 -6.40 -14.67
N GLY A 40 7.18 -6.29 -15.27
CA GLY A 40 6.93 -5.55 -16.51
C GLY A 40 6.66 -4.05 -16.34
N LYS A 41 6.67 -3.52 -15.10
CA LYS A 41 6.16 -2.17 -14.80
C LYS A 41 6.84 -1.03 -15.58
N ARG A 42 8.11 -1.19 -15.96
CA ARG A 42 8.85 -0.18 -16.75
C ARG A 42 8.30 -0.02 -18.16
N CYS A 43 7.58 -1.02 -18.67
CA CYS A 43 6.92 -1.02 -19.98
C CYS A 43 5.44 -0.62 -19.89
N ILE A 44 4.97 -0.15 -18.72
CA ILE A 44 3.63 0.37 -18.52
C ILE A 44 3.71 1.90 -18.54
N GLU A 45 3.37 2.48 -19.69
CA GLU A 45 3.50 3.93 -19.93
C GLU A 45 2.23 4.70 -19.59
N GLU A 46 1.06 4.07 -19.73
CA GLU A 46 -0.23 4.72 -19.47
C GLU A 46 -0.52 4.82 -17.97
N ASP A 47 -0.85 6.03 -17.50
CA ASP A 47 -1.18 6.28 -16.09
C ASP A 47 -2.33 5.40 -15.59
N ASN A 48 -3.38 5.21 -16.39
CA ASN A 48 -4.51 4.35 -16.03
C ASN A 48 -4.05 2.90 -15.77
N GLN A 49 -3.17 2.38 -16.61
CA GLN A 49 -2.61 1.03 -16.46
C GLN A 49 -1.73 0.90 -15.20
N ARG A 50 -0.99 1.96 -14.85
CA ARG A 50 -0.21 2.02 -13.60
C ARG A 50 -1.12 2.01 -12.38
N ILE A 51 -2.23 2.75 -12.43
CA ILE A 51 -3.23 2.78 -11.36
C ILE A 51 -3.93 1.42 -11.21
N ASP A 52 -4.30 0.77 -12.31
CA ASP A 52 -4.85 -0.60 -12.27
C ASP A 52 -3.88 -1.57 -11.58
N LEU A 53 -2.59 -1.49 -11.91
CA LEU A 53 -1.56 -2.28 -11.23
C LEU A 53 -1.38 -1.87 -9.76
N ALA A 54 -1.54 -0.61 -9.40
CA ALA A 54 -1.51 -0.15 -8.01
C ALA A 54 -2.68 -0.74 -7.21
N VAL A 55 -3.88 -0.83 -7.79
CA VAL A 55 -5.05 -1.48 -7.20
C VAL A 55 -4.80 -2.99 -7.00
N LEU A 56 -4.21 -3.67 -7.98
CA LEU A 56 -3.85 -5.09 -7.85
C LEU A 56 -2.80 -5.31 -6.75
N ASN A 57 -1.80 -4.43 -6.65
CA ASN A 57 -0.81 -4.45 -5.57
C ASN A 57 -1.44 -4.22 -4.19
N LEU A 58 -2.42 -3.32 -4.07
CA LEU A 58 -3.17 -3.13 -2.83
C LEU A 58 -3.90 -4.42 -2.42
N ARG A 59 -4.56 -5.08 -3.37
CA ARG A 59 -5.23 -6.37 -3.13
C ARG A 59 -4.24 -7.45 -2.71
N ALA A 60 -3.12 -7.59 -3.42
CA ALA A 60 -2.08 -8.57 -3.08
C ALA A 60 -1.48 -8.29 -1.70
N GLY A 61 -1.22 -7.02 -1.38
CA GLY A 61 -0.76 -6.58 -0.06
C GLY A 61 -1.71 -6.99 1.06
N LYS A 62 -3.00 -6.68 0.93
CA LYS A 62 -4.02 -7.07 1.92
C LYS A 62 -4.16 -8.59 2.05
N LYS A 63 -4.15 -9.33 0.93
CA LYS A 63 -4.18 -10.80 0.95
C LYS A 63 -2.96 -11.36 1.67
N ALA A 64 -1.77 -10.83 1.39
CA ALA A 64 -0.53 -11.22 2.07
C ALA A 64 -0.59 -10.95 3.58
N MET A 65 -1.19 -9.82 4.01
CA MET A 65 -1.44 -9.53 5.44
C MET A 65 -2.38 -10.57 6.08
N SER A 66 -3.47 -10.96 5.41
CA SER A 66 -4.38 -11.99 5.95
C SER A 66 -3.72 -13.37 6.10
N LEU A 67 -2.65 -13.62 5.36
CA LEU A 67 -1.83 -14.83 5.44
C LEU A 67 -0.61 -14.66 6.36
N ALA A 68 -0.52 -13.55 7.12
CA ALA A 68 0.59 -13.20 8.00
C ALA A 68 1.98 -13.13 7.30
N THR A 69 2.00 -12.87 5.98
CA THR A 69 3.23 -12.67 5.20
C THR A 69 3.58 -11.19 5.07
N PHE A 70 3.92 -10.56 6.20
CA PHE A 70 4.03 -9.10 6.31
C PHE A 70 5.15 -8.49 5.46
N LEU A 71 6.26 -9.20 5.25
CA LEU A 71 7.34 -8.74 4.36
C LEU A 71 6.89 -8.69 2.89
N GLY A 72 6.15 -9.71 2.45
CA GLY A 72 5.54 -9.76 1.12
C GLY A 72 4.46 -8.69 0.96
N ALA A 73 3.62 -8.51 1.98
CA ALA A 73 2.61 -7.45 2.01
C ALA A 73 3.24 -6.06 1.83
N ALA A 74 4.26 -5.74 2.62
CA ALA A 74 4.98 -4.47 2.52
C ALA A 74 5.58 -4.25 1.12
N SER A 75 6.14 -5.31 0.51
CA SER A 75 6.69 -5.26 -0.85
C SER A 75 5.63 -4.90 -1.90
N TYR A 76 4.47 -5.58 -1.90
CA TYR A 76 3.37 -5.26 -2.82
C TYR A 76 2.81 -3.85 -2.60
N LEU A 77 2.57 -3.48 -1.34
CA LEU A 77 2.02 -2.16 -1.00
C LEU A 77 2.97 -1.04 -1.44
N LYS A 78 4.28 -1.20 -1.21
CA LYS A 78 5.31 -0.27 -1.69
C LYS A 78 5.38 -0.22 -3.22
N ALA A 79 5.25 -1.35 -3.89
CA ALA A 79 5.17 -1.38 -5.35
C ALA A 79 3.95 -0.60 -5.87
N GLY A 80 2.79 -0.75 -5.22
CA GLY A 80 1.58 0.03 -5.49
C GLY A 80 1.78 1.53 -5.29
N ILE A 81 2.40 1.94 -4.18
CA ILE A 81 2.72 3.36 -3.90
C ILE A 81 3.60 3.95 -5.01
N ASN A 82 4.63 3.21 -5.46
CA ASN A 82 5.55 3.67 -6.50
C ASN A 82 4.91 3.81 -7.90
N LEU A 83 3.69 3.29 -8.09
CA LEU A 83 2.95 3.38 -9.34
C LEU A 83 2.05 4.61 -9.41
N LEU A 84 1.72 5.21 -8.25
CA LEU A 84 0.90 6.41 -8.17
C LEU A 84 1.55 7.58 -8.92
N CYS A 85 0.74 8.37 -9.60
CA CYS A 85 1.16 9.57 -10.33
C CYS A 85 1.23 10.79 -9.40
N ASP A 86 1.82 11.89 -9.86
CA ASP A 86 1.71 13.17 -9.14
C ASP A 86 0.23 13.57 -9.01
N GLY A 87 -0.14 14.16 -7.85
CA GLY A 87 -1.52 14.53 -7.55
C GLY A 87 -2.46 13.33 -7.27
N HIS A 88 -1.89 12.17 -6.92
CA HIS A 88 -2.69 10.96 -6.62
C HIS A 88 -3.60 11.12 -5.40
N TRP A 89 -3.28 12.01 -4.46
CA TRP A 89 -4.14 12.27 -3.31
C TRP A 89 -5.45 12.97 -3.71
N GLU A 90 -5.42 13.83 -4.73
CA GLU A 90 -6.63 14.47 -5.26
C GLU A 90 -7.40 13.55 -6.21
N ARG A 91 -6.70 12.82 -7.08
CA ARG A 91 -7.33 12.01 -8.15
C ARG A 91 -7.73 10.60 -7.71
N TYR A 92 -6.96 10.01 -6.81
CA TYR A 92 -7.08 8.62 -6.37
C TYR A 92 -6.99 8.54 -4.84
N TYR A 93 -7.76 9.39 -4.16
CA TYR A 93 -7.74 9.56 -2.71
C TYR A 93 -7.83 8.22 -1.96
N ASP A 94 -8.88 7.44 -2.22
CA ASP A 94 -9.13 6.17 -1.52
C ASP A 94 -8.01 5.15 -1.74
N LEU A 95 -7.48 5.06 -2.96
CA LEU A 95 -6.38 4.16 -3.28
C LEU A 95 -5.11 4.56 -2.53
N SER A 96 -4.80 5.86 -2.53
CA SER A 96 -3.65 6.44 -1.83
C SER A 96 -3.74 6.19 -0.32
N LEU A 97 -4.89 6.54 0.26
CA LEU A 97 -5.18 6.35 1.67
C LEU A 97 -5.01 4.89 2.06
N GLN A 98 -5.58 3.96 1.30
CA GLN A 98 -5.51 2.53 1.59
C GLN A 98 -4.10 1.96 1.42
N LEU A 99 -3.37 2.34 0.37
CA LEU A 99 -1.99 1.89 0.14
C LEU A 99 -1.06 2.32 1.27
N TYR A 100 -1.03 3.62 1.61
CA TYR A 100 -0.15 4.11 2.66
C TYR A 100 -0.55 3.59 4.06
N SER A 101 -1.84 3.50 4.36
CA SER A 101 -2.31 2.97 5.65
C SER A 101 -1.97 1.49 5.82
N SER A 102 -2.24 0.66 4.80
CA SER A 102 -1.87 -0.75 4.83
C SER A 102 -0.35 -0.94 4.84
N TYR A 103 0.41 -0.09 4.13
CA TYR A 103 1.88 -0.15 4.14
C TYR A 103 2.42 0.12 5.54
N ALA A 104 1.91 1.14 6.23
CA ALA A 104 2.29 1.43 7.62
C ALA A 104 2.00 0.24 8.55
N GLU A 105 0.85 -0.43 8.40
CA GLU A 105 0.50 -1.60 9.22
C GLU A 105 1.42 -2.79 8.94
N ALA A 106 1.74 -3.07 7.67
CA ALA A 106 2.65 -4.14 7.30
C ALA A 106 4.06 -3.87 7.85
N GLU A 107 4.57 -2.64 7.74
CA GLU A 107 5.88 -2.26 8.27
C GLU A 107 5.93 -2.28 9.81
N PHE A 108 4.82 -1.96 10.49
CA PHE A 108 4.70 -2.15 11.93
C PHE A 108 4.86 -3.62 12.31
N CYS A 109 4.18 -4.53 11.61
CA CYS A 109 4.32 -5.97 11.85
C CYS A 109 5.73 -6.50 11.56
N ASN A 110 6.48 -5.85 10.66
CA ASN A 110 7.89 -6.17 10.40
C ASN A 110 8.87 -5.49 11.39
N GLY A 111 8.40 -4.62 12.28
CA GLY A 111 9.26 -3.84 13.20
C GLY A 111 10.01 -2.68 12.54
N HIS A 112 9.64 -2.29 11.32
CA HIS A 112 10.28 -1.18 10.58
C HIS A 112 9.67 0.17 10.94
N PHE A 113 9.80 0.57 12.20
CA PHE A 113 9.12 1.74 12.77
C PHE A 113 9.41 3.08 12.06
N GLN A 114 10.59 3.22 11.45
CA GLN A 114 10.92 4.41 10.66
C GLN A 114 10.00 4.55 9.43
N GLU A 115 9.69 3.44 8.74
CA GLU A 115 8.77 3.43 7.61
C GLU A 115 7.33 3.67 8.06
N VAL A 116 6.94 3.15 9.23
CA VAL A 116 5.65 3.46 9.86
C VAL A 116 5.49 4.98 10.04
N GLY A 117 6.48 5.64 10.65
CA GLY A 117 6.45 7.09 10.85
C GLY A 117 6.34 7.87 9.53
N ARG A 118 7.08 7.46 8.49
CA ARG A 118 7.00 8.09 7.16
C ARG A 118 5.61 7.92 6.53
N ALA A 119 5.11 6.68 6.46
CA ALA A 119 3.84 6.38 5.81
C ALA A 119 2.65 7.02 6.53
N THR A 120 2.60 6.91 7.86
CA THR A 120 1.54 7.54 8.67
C THR A 120 1.60 9.07 8.57
N GLY A 121 2.80 9.67 8.56
CA GLY A 121 2.97 11.11 8.36
C GLY A 121 2.42 11.61 7.01
N ILE A 122 2.62 10.84 5.93
CA ILE A 122 2.03 11.17 4.62
C ILE A 122 0.51 11.15 4.69
N VAL A 123 -0.09 10.12 5.29
CA VAL A 123 -1.56 10.04 5.43
C VAL A 123 -2.09 11.18 6.29
N ILE A 124 -1.48 11.47 7.45
CA ILE A 124 -1.92 12.56 8.34
C ILE A 124 -1.88 13.92 7.63
N LYS A 125 -0.87 14.13 6.78
CA LYS A 125 -0.70 15.38 6.01
C LYS A 125 -1.75 15.53 4.90
N HIS A 126 -2.10 14.47 4.20
CA HIS A 126 -2.91 14.55 2.98
C HIS A 126 -4.37 14.12 3.16
N ALA A 127 -4.70 13.31 4.17
CA ALA A 127 -6.08 12.92 4.43
C ALA A 127 -6.92 14.16 4.79
N THR A 128 -8.07 14.27 4.15
CA THR A 128 -8.97 15.43 4.25
C THR A 128 -9.91 15.29 5.44
N LEU A 129 -10.42 14.08 5.66
CA LEU A 129 -11.25 13.73 6.80
C LEU A 129 -10.39 13.29 7.98
N PHE A 130 -10.86 13.59 9.19
CA PHE A 130 -10.16 13.18 10.40
C PHE A 130 -10.29 11.67 10.64
N GLU A 131 -11.45 11.10 10.31
CA GLU A 131 -11.79 9.69 10.42
C GLU A 131 -10.80 8.82 9.62
N ASP A 132 -10.37 9.30 8.45
CA ASP A 132 -9.37 8.63 7.61
C ASP A 132 -7.99 8.54 8.28
N LYS A 133 -7.70 9.47 9.21
CA LYS A 133 -6.42 9.49 9.96
C LYS A 133 -6.43 8.55 11.15
N LEU A 134 -7.60 8.16 11.66
CA LEU A 134 -7.71 7.31 12.86
C LEU A 134 -6.94 5.99 12.70
N ARG A 135 -7.04 5.38 11.52
CA ARG A 135 -6.35 4.13 11.21
C ARG A 135 -4.84 4.27 11.36
N VAL A 136 -4.25 5.31 10.77
CA VAL A 136 -2.80 5.54 10.84
C VAL A 136 -2.34 6.05 12.21
N TYR A 137 -3.16 6.81 12.94
CA TYR A 137 -2.87 7.17 14.31
C TYR A 137 -2.79 5.94 15.22
N SER A 138 -3.71 4.97 15.08
CA SER A 138 -3.65 3.71 15.82
C SER A 138 -2.33 2.97 15.57
N THR A 139 -1.91 2.86 14.31
CA THR A 139 -0.65 2.21 13.93
C THR A 139 0.57 2.97 14.47
N LEU A 140 0.56 4.30 14.41
CA LEU A 140 1.65 5.14 14.92
C LEU A 140 1.80 5.02 16.44
N ILE A 141 0.68 5.06 17.18
CA ILE A 141 0.69 4.89 18.65
C ILE A 141 1.24 3.50 19.03
N LYS A 142 0.80 2.44 18.33
CA LYS A 142 1.32 1.07 18.55
C LYS A 142 2.82 0.98 18.24
N SER A 143 3.28 1.63 17.17
CA SER A 143 4.70 1.70 16.80
C SER A 143 5.53 2.36 17.90
N LEU A 144 5.09 3.53 18.40
CA LEU A 144 5.76 4.25 19.47
C LEU A 144 5.82 3.43 20.76
N ALA A 145 4.74 2.71 21.10
CA ALA A 145 4.74 1.81 22.23
C ALA A 145 5.74 0.65 22.05
N GLY A 146 5.80 0.06 20.84
CA GLY A 146 6.80 -0.96 20.49
C GLY A 146 8.25 -0.47 20.57
N GLU A 147 8.49 0.81 20.29
CA GLU A 147 9.78 1.49 20.45
C GLU A 147 10.08 1.94 21.90
N SER A 148 9.23 1.60 22.88
CA SER A 148 9.30 2.09 24.27
C SER A 148 9.19 3.62 24.43
N LYS A 149 8.70 4.33 23.41
CA LYS A 149 8.42 5.78 23.43
C LYS A 149 7.02 6.05 23.99
N LEU A 150 6.75 5.53 25.19
CA LEU A 150 5.42 5.53 25.79
C LEU A 150 4.84 6.93 25.98
N GLN A 151 5.66 7.90 26.39
CA GLN A 151 5.19 9.28 26.57
C GLN A 151 4.68 9.87 25.24
N SER A 152 5.45 9.71 24.16
CA SER A 152 5.02 10.17 22.83
C SER A 152 3.75 9.47 22.35
N ALA A 153 3.59 8.17 22.66
CA ALA A 153 2.37 7.44 22.34
C ALA A 153 1.14 8.01 23.08
N ILE A 154 1.29 8.35 24.37
CA ILE A 154 0.26 9.00 25.19
C ILE A 154 -0.07 10.39 24.66
N ASP A 155 0.95 11.21 24.39
CA ASP A 155 0.76 12.59 23.91
C ASP A 155 -0.03 12.63 22.60
N ILE A 156 0.29 11.73 21.65
CA ILE A 156 -0.47 11.59 20.41
C ILE A 156 -1.89 11.08 20.67
N GLY A 157 -2.05 10.07 21.54
CA GLY A 157 -3.36 9.53 21.88
C GLY A 157 -4.30 10.59 22.47
N ILE A 158 -3.81 11.40 23.41
CA ILE A 158 -4.55 12.51 24.01
C ILE A 158 -4.93 13.52 22.93
N LYS A 159 -3.98 13.91 22.07
CA LYS A 159 -4.25 14.84 20.98
C LYS A 159 -5.38 14.34 20.06
N VAL A 160 -5.32 13.07 19.68
CA VAL A 160 -6.35 12.46 18.81
C VAL A 160 -7.72 12.44 19.47
N ILE A 161 -7.79 12.17 20.78
CA ILE A 161 -9.05 12.20 21.55
C ILE A 161 -9.63 13.62 21.61
N ILE A 162 -8.78 14.63 21.88
CA ILE A 162 -9.20 16.04 21.89
C ILE A 162 -9.71 16.45 20.51
N ASP A 163 -9.01 16.08 19.44
CA ASP A 163 -9.41 16.40 18.07
C ASP A 163 -10.74 15.71 17.67
N LEU A 164 -11.11 14.60 18.32
CA LEU A 164 -12.42 13.93 18.18
C LEU A 164 -13.55 14.63 18.96
N GLY A 165 -13.23 15.53 19.89
CA GLY A 165 -14.20 16.20 20.75
C GLY A 165 -14.82 15.30 21.83
N VAL A 166 -14.10 14.27 22.28
CA VAL A 166 -14.50 13.35 23.36
C VAL A 166 -13.78 13.66 24.67
#